data_AF-A0A1B6HTN9-F1
#
_entry.id   AF-A0A1B6HTN9-F1
#
_cell.length_a   1.000
_cell.length_b   1.000
_cell.length_c   1.000
_cell.angle_alpha   90.00
_cell.angle_beta   90.00
_cell.angle_gamma   90.00
#
_symmetry.space_group_name_H-M   'P 1'
#
loop_
_entity.id
_entity.type
_entity.pdbx_description
1 polymer ?
#
loop_
_entity_poly.entity_id
_entity_poly.type
_entity_poly.pdbx_seq_one_letter_code
_entity_poly.pdbx_strand_id
1 'polypeptide(L)'
;MYELDEDQYEDEEAEEISSELWQEACWIVISAYFEEKGLVRQQLDSFDEFIQMSVQRIVEDSPQIDLQAEAQHTTGEIETPPRYLLKFDQIYLSKPTHWEKDGSPSPMMPNEARLRNLTYSAPLYVDITKTIVKEGEDPIESQHQKSFIGKIPIMLRSTYCLLSGLTDRDLTELNECPLDPGGYFIINGSEKVLIAQEKMATNTVYVFSMKDGKFAYKAEIRSCLEHSSRPTSTLWVNMMARGGQSIKKSAIGQRIIAILPYIKQEIPIMIVFRALGFVADRDILEHIIYDFDDPEMMEMVKPSLDEAFVIQEQNVALNFIGARGARPGVTKEKRIKYAREILQKEMLPHVGVSDFCETKKAYFLGYMVHRLLLAALGRRELDDRDHYGNKRLDLAGPLLAFLFRG
;
A
#
# COMPACT_ATOMS: atom_id res chain seq x y z
N MET A 1 -51.97 -29.00 -44.27
CA MET A 1 -52.47 -30.03 -43.35
C MET A 1 -51.62 -29.89 -42.11
N TYR A 2 -52.26 -29.43 -41.04
CA TYR A 2 -51.64 -29.02 -39.79
C TYR A 2 -51.29 -30.27 -38.97
N GLU A 3 -50.05 -30.37 -38.50
CA GLU A 3 -49.72 -30.96 -37.21
C GLU A 3 -48.76 -29.96 -36.56
N LEU A 4 -49.33 -29.18 -35.64
CA LEU A 4 -48.59 -28.34 -34.70
C LEU A 4 -48.05 -29.30 -33.65
N ASP A 5 -46.74 -29.49 -33.60
CA ASP A 5 -46.09 -30.03 -32.40
C ASP A 5 -46.29 -28.99 -31.29
N GLU A 6 -47.27 -29.26 -30.43
CA GLU A 6 -47.35 -28.67 -29.09
C GLU A 6 -46.14 -29.19 -28.30
N ASP A 7 -44.97 -28.62 -28.56
CA ASP A 7 -43.88 -28.67 -27.60
C ASP A 7 -44.39 -27.99 -26.33
N GLN A 8 -44.61 -28.85 -25.35
CA GLN A 8 -44.91 -28.53 -23.97
C GLN A 8 -43.91 -27.46 -23.50
N TYR A 9 -44.39 -26.22 -23.41
CA TYR A 9 -43.85 -25.28 -22.44
C TYR A 9 -44.17 -25.90 -21.07
N GLU A 10 -43.30 -26.80 -20.60
CA GLU A 10 -43.25 -27.17 -19.19
C GLU A 10 -43.09 -25.87 -18.41
N ASP A 11 -44.11 -25.53 -17.64
CA ASP A 11 -44.14 -24.41 -16.71
C ASP A 11 -42.83 -24.41 -15.88
N GLU A 12 -41.90 -23.51 -16.21
CA GLU A 12 -40.68 -23.20 -15.42
C GLU A 12 -41.01 -22.50 -14.08
N GLU A 13 -42.27 -22.54 -13.62
CA GLU A 13 -42.70 -22.00 -12.35
C GLU A 13 -43.20 -23.13 -11.43
N ALA A 14 -42.37 -23.45 -10.44
CA ALA A 14 -42.66 -24.20 -9.20
C ALA A 14 -42.33 -25.70 -9.16
N GLU A 15 -41.03 -26.01 -9.08
CA GLU A 15 -40.58 -26.87 -7.98
C GLU A 15 -39.68 -26.03 -7.06
N GLU A 16 -40.33 -25.32 -6.14
CA GLU A 16 -39.63 -24.75 -4.99
C GLU A 16 -38.94 -25.92 -4.27
N ILE A 17 -37.60 -25.96 -4.33
CA ILE A 17 -36.81 -27.07 -3.79
C ILE A 17 -37.25 -27.33 -2.36
N SER A 18 -37.75 -28.54 -2.09
CA SER A 18 -38.18 -28.91 -0.74
C SER A 18 -37.01 -28.73 0.24
N SER A 19 -37.30 -28.45 1.51
CA SER A 19 -36.24 -28.28 2.53
C SER A 19 -35.32 -29.51 2.65
N GLU A 20 -35.78 -30.69 2.24
CA GLU A 20 -34.99 -31.93 2.22
C GLU A 20 -34.08 -31.98 0.98
N LEU A 21 -34.60 -31.63 -0.21
CA LEU A 21 -33.81 -31.52 -1.44
C LEU A 21 -32.77 -30.39 -1.37
N TRP A 22 -33.04 -29.35 -0.59
CA TRP A 22 -32.11 -28.22 -0.40
C TRP A 22 -30.78 -28.68 0.21
N GLN A 23 -30.81 -29.63 1.16
CA GLN A 23 -29.58 -30.14 1.78
C GLN A 23 -28.70 -30.88 0.76
N GLU A 24 -29.29 -31.67 -0.13
CA GLU A 24 -28.56 -32.36 -1.19
C GLU A 24 -28.07 -31.40 -2.27
N ALA A 25 -28.91 -30.44 -2.68
CA ALA A 25 -28.56 -29.41 -3.65
C ALA A 25 -27.40 -28.52 -3.17
N CYS A 26 -27.32 -28.21 -1.87
CA CYS A 26 -26.18 -27.48 -1.29
C CYS A 26 -24.85 -28.19 -1.56
N TRP A 27 -24.81 -29.52 -1.41
CA TRP A 27 -23.58 -30.29 -1.65
C TRP A 27 -23.15 -30.29 -3.11
N ILE A 28 -24.10 -30.31 -4.05
CA ILE A 28 -23.80 -30.20 -5.49
C ILE A 28 -23.10 -28.87 -5.78
N VAL A 29 -23.62 -27.76 -5.23
CA VAL A 29 -23.03 -26.42 -5.40
C VAL A 29 -21.65 -26.33 -4.73
N ILE A 30 -21.51 -26.89 -3.52
CA ILE A 30 -20.23 -26.92 -2.81
C ILE A 30 -19.19 -27.76 -3.57
N SER A 31 -19.58 -28.90 -4.13
CA SER A 31 -18.70 -29.74 -4.94
C SER A 31 -18.23 -29.03 -6.20
N ALA A 32 -19.15 -28.37 -6.93
CA ALA A 32 -18.79 -27.56 -8.10
C ALA A 32 -17.81 -26.43 -7.74
N TYR A 33 -18.00 -25.78 -6.58
CA TYR A 33 -17.07 -24.77 -6.08
C TYR A 33 -15.65 -25.33 -5.86
N PHE A 34 -15.51 -26.49 -5.23
CA PHE A 34 -14.20 -27.10 -4.99
C PHE A 34 -13.57 -27.70 -6.24
N GLU A 35 -14.37 -28.16 -7.20
CA GLU A 35 -13.88 -28.62 -8.50
C GLU A 35 -13.27 -27.47 -9.32
N GLU A 36 -13.90 -26.29 -9.30
CA GLU A 36 -13.38 -25.11 -10.01
C GLU A 36 -12.25 -24.40 -9.26
N LYS A 37 -12.41 -24.17 -7.95
CA LYS A 37 -11.48 -23.34 -7.17
C LYS A 37 -10.35 -24.13 -6.53
N GLY A 38 -10.56 -25.39 -6.17
CA GLY A 38 -9.62 -26.16 -5.35
C GLY A 38 -9.46 -25.61 -3.92
N LEU A 39 -8.42 -26.07 -3.22
CA LEU A 39 -8.23 -25.82 -1.77
C LEU A 39 -7.19 -24.73 -1.43
N VAL A 40 -6.27 -24.42 -2.36
CA VAL A 40 -5.14 -23.51 -2.12
C VAL A 40 -5.17 -22.27 -3.02
N ARG A 41 -6.35 -21.97 -3.57
CA ARG A 41 -6.56 -20.91 -4.57
C ARG A 41 -6.01 -19.56 -4.15
N GLN A 42 -6.20 -19.17 -2.89
CA GLN A 42 -5.73 -17.92 -2.33
C GLN A 42 -4.20 -17.72 -2.43
N GLN A 43 -3.41 -18.80 -2.32
CA GLN A 43 -1.96 -18.70 -2.46
C GLN A 43 -1.55 -18.55 -3.92
N LEU A 44 -2.16 -19.36 -4.79
CA LEU A 44 -1.90 -19.36 -6.24
C LEU A 44 -2.30 -18.01 -6.86
N ASP A 45 -3.53 -17.56 -6.62
CA ASP A 45 -4.05 -16.29 -7.15
C ASP A 45 -3.22 -15.10 -6.65
N SER A 46 -2.84 -15.12 -5.37
CA SER A 46 -2.02 -14.04 -4.81
C SER A 46 -0.62 -13.99 -5.43
N PHE A 47 0.01 -15.15 -5.67
CA PHE A 47 1.30 -15.21 -6.34
C PHE A 47 1.20 -14.85 -7.83
N ASP A 48 0.16 -15.30 -8.52
CA ASP A 48 -0.07 -15.01 -9.93
C ASP A 48 -0.33 -13.51 -10.15
N GLU A 49 -1.15 -12.86 -9.32
CA GLU A 49 -1.32 -11.39 -9.35
C GLU A 49 0.02 -10.69 -9.15
N PHE A 50 0.83 -11.18 -8.20
CA PHE A 50 2.13 -10.58 -7.91
C PHE A 50 3.03 -10.56 -9.15
N ILE A 51 3.16 -11.71 -9.82
CA ILE A 51 4.01 -11.83 -11.01
C ILE A 51 3.42 -11.07 -12.21
N GLN A 52 2.11 -11.16 -12.44
CA GLN A 52 1.46 -10.59 -13.62
C GLN A 52 1.33 -9.07 -13.55
N MET A 53 1.10 -8.52 -12.35
CA MET A 53 0.78 -7.11 -12.18
C MET A 53 1.77 -6.39 -11.26
N SER A 54 1.96 -6.89 -10.04
CA SER A 54 2.69 -6.16 -9.01
C SER A 54 4.17 -5.94 -9.35
N VAL A 55 4.87 -6.93 -9.92
CA VAL A 55 6.29 -6.77 -10.31
C VAL A 55 6.46 -5.69 -11.38
N GLN A 56 5.63 -5.70 -12.44
CA GLN A 56 5.69 -4.68 -13.50
C GLN A 56 5.43 -3.28 -12.94
N ARG A 57 4.40 -3.14 -12.08
CA ARG A 57 4.09 -1.87 -11.42
C ARG A 57 5.24 -1.35 -10.55
N ILE A 58 5.92 -2.22 -9.82
CA ILE A 58 7.07 -1.82 -8.99
C ILE A 58 8.21 -1.28 -9.86
N VAL A 59 8.46 -1.90 -11.02
CA VAL A 59 9.50 -1.45 -11.96
C VAL A 59 9.13 -0.11 -12.59
N GLU A 60 7.86 0.09 -12.98
CA GLU A 60 7.36 1.36 -13.54
C GLU A 60 7.33 2.50 -12.51
N ASP A 61 7.00 2.20 -11.26
CA ASP A 61 6.99 3.16 -10.14
C ASP A 61 8.41 3.62 -9.76
N SER A 62 9.45 2.90 -10.18
CA SER A 62 10.82 3.20 -9.81
C SER A 62 11.31 4.46 -10.53
N PRO A 63 11.83 5.46 -9.80
CA PRO A 63 12.27 6.70 -10.41
C PRO A 63 13.45 6.45 -11.36
N GLN A 64 13.51 7.24 -12.43
CA GLN A 64 14.65 7.24 -13.35
C GLN A 64 15.94 7.53 -12.58
N ILE A 65 16.94 6.67 -12.77
CA ILE A 65 18.24 6.84 -12.12
C ILE A 65 19.01 7.91 -12.92
N ASP A 66 19.38 8.98 -12.23
CA ASP A 66 20.09 10.13 -12.80
C ASP A 66 21.50 10.21 -12.22
N LEU A 67 22.50 10.05 -13.10
CA LEU A 67 23.91 10.05 -12.75
C LEU A 67 24.63 11.12 -13.56
N GLN A 68 25.24 12.06 -12.87
CA GLN A 68 26.15 13.04 -13.47
C GLN A 68 27.44 13.07 -12.64
N ALA A 69 28.58 13.01 -13.33
CA ALA A 69 29.86 13.15 -12.64
C ALA A 69 30.02 14.59 -12.10
N GLU A 70 30.86 14.78 -11.09
CA GLU A 70 31.19 16.12 -10.63
C GLU A 70 32.07 16.82 -11.66
N ALA A 71 31.77 18.09 -11.97
CA ALA A 71 32.59 18.88 -12.89
C ALA A 71 33.99 19.09 -12.30
N GLN A 72 35.03 18.67 -13.02
CA GLN A 72 36.42 18.88 -12.61
C GLN A 72 36.96 20.16 -13.24
N HIS A 73 37.15 21.20 -12.43
CA HIS A 73 37.72 22.47 -12.88
C HIS A 73 39.25 22.41 -12.90
N THR A 74 39.84 21.71 -13.86
CA THR A 74 41.31 21.53 -13.88
C THR A 74 42.04 22.54 -14.79
N THR A 75 41.39 23.11 -15.82
CA THR A 75 42.10 23.94 -16.81
C THR A 75 41.19 24.91 -17.57
N GLY A 76 40.61 25.92 -16.91
CA GLY A 76 40.04 27.12 -17.57
C GLY A 76 38.81 26.94 -18.50
N GLU A 77 38.54 25.72 -18.97
CA GLU A 77 37.37 25.30 -19.73
C GLU A 77 36.40 24.60 -18.76
N ILE A 78 35.15 25.04 -18.77
CA ILE A 78 34.08 24.40 -18.00
C ILE A 78 33.58 23.23 -18.85
N GLU A 79 34.15 22.04 -18.67
CA GLU A 79 33.61 20.83 -19.30
C GLU A 79 32.47 20.30 -18.42
N THR A 80 31.23 20.38 -18.91
CA THR A 80 30.09 19.78 -18.23
C THR A 80 30.11 18.27 -18.50
N PRO A 81 30.22 17.43 -17.47
CA PRO A 81 30.27 15.98 -17.69
C PRO A 81 28.92 15.48 -18.20
N PRO A 82 28.94 14.42 -19.05
CA PRO A 82 27.72 13.82 -19.59
C PRO A 82 26.81 13.33 -18.46
N ARG A 83 25.51 13.59 -18.61
CA ARG A 83 24.45 13.11 -17.72
C ARG A 83 23.88 11.80 -18.28
N TYR A 84 23.80 10.79 -17.43
CA TYR A 84 23.29 9.47 -17.75
C TYR A 84 21.96 9.25 -17.05
N LEU A 85 20.96 8.89 -17.84
CA LEU A 85 19.62 8.64 -17.38
C LEU A 85 19.26 7.18 -17.69
N LEU A 86 18.93 6.39 -16.67
CA LEU A 86 18.54 4.98 -16.82
C LEU A 86 17.09 4.78 -16.41
N LYS A 87 16.31 4.20 -17.32
CA LYS A 87 14.91 3.86 -17.11
C LYS A 87 14.70 2.36 -17.33
N PHE A 88 13.93 1.74 -16.45
CA PHE A 88 13.48 0.36 -16.60
C PHE A 88 12.07 0.36 -17.18
N ASP A 89 11.83 -0.51 -18.16
CA ASP A 89 10.56 -0.57 -18.88
C ASP A 89 9.88 -1.94 -18.65
N GLN A 90 9.63 -2.71 -19.71
CA GLN A 90 8.90 -3.96 -19.66
C GLN A 90 9.71 -5.08 -18.98
N ILE A 91 9.08 -5.83 -18.08
CA ILE A 91 9.62 -7.06 -17.53
C ILE A 91 9.20 -8.30 -18.33
N TYR A 92 10.08 -9.30 -18.36
CA TYR A 92 9.84 -10.61 -18.94
C TYR A 92 10.30 -11.68 -17.97
N LEU A 93 9.38 -12.57 -17.61
CA LEU A 93 9.69 -13.75 -16.82
C LEU A 93 9.67 -14.97 -17.72
N SER A 94 10.76 -15.75 -17.73
CA SER A 94 10.76 -17.01 -18.47
C SER A 94 10.15 -18.15 -17.65
N LYS A 95 10.05 -19.34 -18.22
CA LYS A 95 9.77 -20.55 -17.43
C LYS A 95 11.00 -20.96 -16.59
N PRO A 96 10.82 -21.72 -15.50
CA PRO A 96 11.90 -22.23 -14.66
C PRO A 96 13.00 -22.95 -15.46
N THR A 97 14.22 -22.45 -15.36
CA THR A 97 15.38 -22.90 -16.14
C THR A 97 16.60 -23.10 -15.25
N HIS A 98 17.27 -24.24 -15.41
CA HIS A 98 18.57 -24.53 -14.80
C HIS A 98 19.68 -24.32 -15.84
N TRP A 99 20.84 -23.84 -15.39
CA TRP A 99 22.05 -23.83 -16.22
C TRP A 99 22.98 -24.91 -15.71
N GLU A 100 23.28 -25.89 -16.55
CA GLU A 100 24.23 -26.94 -16.22
C GLU A 100 25.68 -26.40 -16.24
N LYS A 101 26.61 -27.20 -15.73
CA LYS A 101 28.03 -26.81 -15.63
C LYS A 101 28.69 -26.51 -16.97
N ASP A 102 28.15 -27.04 -18.06
CA ASP A 102 28.58 -26.80 -19.44
C ASP A 102 28.01 -25.48 -20.02
N GLY A 103 27.16 -24.78 -19.26
CA GLY A 103 26.51 -23.54 -19.67
C GLY A 103 25.20 -23.75 -20.45
N SER A 104 24.78 -24.99 -20.69
CA SER A 104 23.53 -25.27 -21.41
C SER A 104 22.30 -25.00 -20.53
N PRO A 105 21.26 -24.32 -21.06
CA PRO A 105 19.99 -24.16 -20.35
C PRO A 105 19.12 -25.41 -20.49
N SER A 106 18.60 -25.92 -19.38
CA SER A 106 17.61 -27.01 -19.34
C SER A 106 16.34 -26.58 -18.57
N PRO A 107 15.15 -27.01 -18.99
CA PRO A 107 13.95 -26.78 -18.20
C PRO A 107 14.09 -27.51 -16.86
N MET A 108 13.88 -26.80 -15.76
CA MET A 108 14.00 -27.40 -14.42
C MET A 108 12.68 -28.05 -14.05
N MET A 109 12.67 -29.35 -13.75
CA MET A 109 11.49 -30.00 -13.18
C MET A 109 11.44 -29.85 -11.66
N PRO A 110 10.28 -29.72 -11.01
CA PRO A 110 10.21 -29.56 -9.56
C PRO A 110 10.80 -30.74 -8.78
N ASN A 111 10.46 -31.98 -9.13
CA ASN A 111 11.06 -33.17 -8.51
C ASN A 111 12.59 -33.19 -8.61
N GLU A 112 13.14 -32.79 -9.75
CA GLU A 112 14.58 -32.65 -9.92
C GLU A 112 15.17 -31.59 -8.98
N ALA A 113 14.49 -30.45 -8.81
CA ALA A 113 14.93 -29.41 -7.88
C ALA A 113 14.94 -29.92 -6.43
N ARG A 114 13.97 -30.75 -6.03
CA ARG A 114 13.94 -31.42 -4.71
C ARG A 114 15.16 -32.34 -4.55
N LEU A 115 15.38 -33.27 -5.48
CA LEU A 115 16.43 -34.29 -5.39
C LEU A 115 17.86 -33.71 -5.44
N ARG A 116 18.07 -32.67 -6.24
CA ARG A 116 19.39 -32.05 -6.44
C ARG A 116 19.70 -30.92 -5.46
N ASN A 117 18.82 -30.66 -4.48
CA ASN A 117 18.92 -29.50 -3.57
C ASN A 117 19.02 -28.15 -4.29
N LEU A 118 18.27 -27.98 -5.39
CA LEU A 118 18.23 -26.74 -6.17
C LEU A 118 17.06 -25.86 -5.75
N THR A 119 17.09 -24.60 -6.17
CA THR A 119 15.97 -23.66 -6.00
C THR A 119 15.17 -23.58 -7.29
N TYR A 120 13.89 -23.94 -7.22
CA TYR A 120 12.97 -23.88 -8.34
C TYR A 120 12.60 -22.43 -8.64
N SER A 121 13.28 -21.85 -9.64
CA SER A 121 13.21 -20.42 -9.95
C SER A 121 13.29 -20.17 -11.44
N ALA A 122 12.73 -19.05 -11.87
CA ALA A 122 12.76 -18.59 -13.24
C ALA A 122 13.59 -17.32 -13.38
N PRO A 123 14.39 -17.17 -14.45
CA PRO A 123 15.10 -15.94 -14.72
C PRO A 123 14.15 -14.81 -15.16
N LEU A 124 14.41 -13.63 -14.59
CA LEU A 124 13.71 -12.38 -14.84
C LEU A 124 14.61 -11.47 -15.69
N TYR A 125 14.00 -10.87 -16.71
CA TYR A 125 14.62 -9.95 -17.63
C TYR A 125 13.85 -8.63 -17.65
N VAL A 126 14.52 -7.54 -17.99
CA VAL A 126 13.91 -6.21 -18.14
C VAL A 126 14.50 -5.48 -19.33
N ASP A 127 13.69 -4.66 -19.98
CA ASP A 127 14.18 -3.70 -20.97
C ASP A 127 14.71 -2.45 -20.25
N ILE A 128 15.92 -2.03 -20.64
CA ILE A 128 16.60 -0.88 -20.04
C ILE A 128 16.81 0.17 -21.13
N THR A 129 16.24 1.35 -20.94
CA THR A 129 16.48 2.51 -21.78
C THR A 129 17.54 3.39 -21.12
N LYS A 130 18.66 3.58 -21.82
CA LYS A 130 19.76 4.47 -21.41
C LYS A 130 19.77 5.70 -22.30
N THR A 131 19.63 6.87 -21.69
CA THR A 131 19.70 8.16 -22.38
C THR A 131 20.96 8.90 -21.92
N ILE A 132 21.80 9.31 -22.86
CA ILE A 132 23.01 10.10 -22.62
C ILE A 132 22.75 11.52 -23.07
N VAL A 133 22.85 12.47 -22.15
CA VAL A 133 22.67 13.91 -22.42
C VAL A 133 24.02 14.60 -22.28
N LYS A 134 24.48 15.23 -23.36
CA LYS A 134 25.69 16.06 -23.40
C LYS A 134 25.30 17.48 -23.76
N GLU A 135 26.07 18.46 -23.27
CA GLU A 135 25.81 19.85 -23.60
C GLU A 135 26.08 20.13 -25.08
N GLY A 136 25.09 20.71 -25.78
CA GLY A 136 25.19 21.05 -27.20
C GLY A 136 24.94 19.91 -28.20
N GLU A 137 24.67 18.69 -27.73
CA GLU A 137 24.29 17.54 -28.56
C GLU A 137 22.86 17.09 -28.26
N ASP A 138 22.17 16.52 -29.24
CA ASP A 138 20.87 15.88 -29.01
C ASP A 138 21.03 14.64 -28.10
N PRO A 139 20.05 14.34 -27.23
CA PRO A 139 20.10 13.16 -26.38
C PRO A 139 20.25 11.87 -27.18
N ILE A 140 21.24 11.05 -26.82
CA ILE A 140 21.47 9.75 -27.47
C ILE A 140 20.78 8.68 -26.63
N GLU A 141 19.75 8.06 -27.19
CA GLU A 141 19.03 6.95 -26.57
C GLU A 141 19.51 5.60 -27.10
N SER A 142 19.79 4.67 -26.18
CA SER A 142 20.12 3.28 -26.46
C SER A 142 19.23 2.35 -25.64
N GLN A 143 18.58 1.40 -26.29
CA GLN A 143 17.77 0.38 -25.62
C GLN A 143 18.55 -0.93 -25.51
N HIS A 144 18.56 -1.50 -24.31
CA HIS A 144 19.07 -2.84 -24.03
C HIS A 144 17.88 -3.77 -23.74
N GLN A 145 17.52 -4.57 -24.74
CA GLN A 145 16.39 -5.49 -24.63
C GLN A 145 16.75 -6.74 -23.82
N LYS A 146 15.80 -7.21 -23.01
CA LYS A 146 15.88 -8.47 -22.24
C LYS A 146 17.18 -8.61 -21.45
N SER A 147 17.54 -7.58 -20.70
CA SER A 147 18.69 -7.61 -19.79
C SER A 147 18.35 -8.48 -18.59
N PHE A 148 19.18 -9.49 -18.29
CA PHE A 148 18.98 -10.37 -17.13
C PHE A 148 19.23 -9.61 -15.82
N ILE A 149 18.26 -9.65 -14.90
CA ILE A 149 18.35 -8.94 -13.61
C ILE A 149 18.36 -9.86 -12.39
N GLY A 150 17.91 -11.10 -12.54
CA GLY A 150 17.92 -12.06 -11.43
C GLY A 150 17.00 -13.25 -11.66
N LYS A 151 16.76 -14.01 -10.60
CA LYS A 151 15.81 -15.14 -10.61
C LYS A 151 14.74 -14.94 -9.55
N ILE A 152 13.50 -15.28 -9.90
CA ILE A 152 12.38 -15.30 -8.96
C ILE A 152 12.01 -16.77 -8.66
N PRO A 153 11.93 -17.19 -7.39
CA PRO A 153 11.36 -18.49 -7.01
C PRO A 153 9.92 -18.62 -7.50
N ILE A 154 9.60 -19.73 -8.17
CA ILE A 154 8.27 -19.95 -8.74
C ILE A 154 7.46 -20.86 -7.82
N MET A 155 6.22 -20.44 -7.52
CA MET A 155 5.30 -21.24 -6.73
C MET A 155 4.80 -22.43 -7.54
N LEU A 156 4.77 -23.62 -6.94
CA LEU A 156 4.29 -24.83 -7.59
C LEU A 156 2.82 -24.73 -7.97
N ARG A 157 2.49 -25.22 -9.17
CA ARG A 157 1.16 -25.14 -9.81
C ARG A 157 0.61 -23.72 -10.05
N SER A 158 1.42 -22.69 -9.87
CA SER A 158 1.10 -21.33 -10.34
C SER A 158 1.10 -21.23 -11.85
N THR A 159 0.55 -20.15 -12.41
CA THR A 159 0.46 -19.95 -13.88
C THR A 159 1.83 -20.02 -14.58
N TYR A 160 2.92 -19.64 -13.89
CA TYR A 160 4.29 -19.65 -14.41
C TYR A 160 5.07 -20.94 -14.13
N CYS A 161 4.46 -21.90 -13.41
CA CYS A 161 5.05 -23.21 -13.17
C CYS A 161 4.91 -24.11 -14.40
N LEU A 162 5.88 -25.01 -14.62
CA LEU A 162 5.81 -26.00 -15.69
C LEU A 162 4.69 -27.03 -15.51
N LEU A 163 4.25 -27.27 -14.26
CA LEU A 163 3.19 -28.22 -13.95
C LEU A 163 1.78 -27.68 -14.24
N SER A 164 1.64 -26.38 -14.49
CA SER A 164 0.33 -25.78 -14.71
C SER A 164 -0.27 -26.23 -16.05
N GLY A 165 -1.53 -26.67 -16.00
CA GLY A 165 -2.27 -27.16 -17.17
C GLY A 165 -1.89 -28.55 -17.68
N LEU A 166 -1.03 -29.29 -16.97
CA LEU A 166 -0.74 -30.69 -17.29
C LEU A 166 -1.86 -31.62 -16.82
N THR A 167 -2.08 -32.72 -17.54
CA THR A 167 -3.05 -33.74 -17.13
C THR A 167 -2.49 -34.63 -16.03
N ASP A 168 -3.35 -35.31 -15.28
CA ASP A 168 -2.94 -36.25 -14.22
C ASP A 168 -1.98 -37.34 -14.73
N ARG A 169 -2.16 -37.76 -15.98
CA ARG A 169 -1.27 -38.73 -16.63
C ARG A 169 0.12 -38.13 -16.84
N ASP A 170 0.21 -36.93 -17.41
CA ASP A 170 1.49 -36.28 -17.70
C ASP A 170 2.24 -35.93 -16.41
N LEU A 171 1.52 -35.55 -15.35
CA LEU A 171 2.10 -35.35 -14.01
C LEU A 171 2.73 -36.64 -13.47
N THR A 172 2.03 -37.76 -13.63
CA THR A 172 2.54 -39.08 -13.21
C THR A 172 3.78 -39.49 -13.99
N GLU A 173 3.83 -39.22 -15.30
CA GLU A 173 5.01 -39.46 -16.15
C GLU A 173 6.23 -38.62 -15.70
N LEU A 174 5.99 -37.43 -15.17
CA LEU A 174 7.02 -36.55 -14.59
C LEU A 174 7.39 -36.91 -13.13
N ASN A 175 6.84 -38.00 -12.58
CA ASN A 175 6.97 -38.39 -11.17
C ASN A 175 6.47 -37.33 -10.17
N GLU A 176 5.42 -36.58 -10.54
CA GLU A 176 4.70 -35.69 -9.63
C GLU A 176 3.35 -36.31 -9.24
N CYS A 177 2.85 -35.97 -8.06
CA CYS A 177 1.56 -36.46 -7.57
C CYS A 177 0.40 -35.61 -8.13
N PRO A 178 -0.63 -36.20 -8.77
CA PRO A 178 -1.83 -35.46 -9.20
C PRO A 178 -2.58 -34.78 -8.06
N LEU A 179 -2.53 -35.36 -6.86
CA LEU A 179 -3.21 -34.85 -5.66
C LEU A 179 -2.41 -33.80 -4.88
N ASP A 180 -1.16 -33.51 -5.27
CA ASP A 180 -0.39 -32.44 -4.63
C ASP A 180 -1.05 -31.08 -4.93
N PRO A 181 -1.54 -30.32 -3.93
CA PRO A 181 -2.23 -29.06 -4.20
C PRO A 181 -1.31 -27.96 -4.79
N GLY A 182 0.02 -28.06 -4.63
CA GLY A 182 0.92 -26.95 -4.93
C GLY A 182 0.76 -25.78 -3.94
N GLY A 183 1.07 -24.56 -4.37
CA GLY A 183 0.95 -23.38 -3.50
C GLY A 183 2.13 -23.16 -2.54
N TYR A 184 3.28 -23.78 -2.81
CA TYR A 184 4.51 -23.69 -2.04
C TYR A 184 5.74 -23.54 -2.96
N PHE A 185 6.89 -23.23 -2.38
CA PHE A 185 8.15 -23.01 -3.09
C PHE A 185 9.15 -24.12 -2.77
N ILE A 186 10.01 -24.48 -3.73
CA ILE A 186 11.19 -25.32 -3.48
C ILE A 186 12.42 -24.42 -3.46
N ILE A 187 13.07 -24.32 -2.30
CA ILE A 187 14.31 -23.55 -2.12
C ILE A 187 15.37 -24.47 -1.53
N ASN A 188 16.48 -24.61 -2.25
CA ASN A 188 17.59 -25.51 -1.92
C ASN A 188 17.12 -26.94 -1.60
N GLY A 189 16.22 -27.48 -2.42
CA GLY A 189 15.58 -28.80 -2.24
C GLY A 189 14.50 -28.88 -1.17
N SER A 190 14.37 -27.86 -0.31
CA SER A 190 13.40 -27.85 0.77
C SER A 190 12.12 -27.12 0.39
N GLU A 191 10.98 -27.68 0.81
CA GLU A 191 9.66 -27.11 0.56
C GLU A 191 9.33 -26.03 1.60
N LYS A 192 8.83 -24.88 1.12
CA LYS A 192 8.56 -23.68 1.91
C LYS A 192 7.19 -23.11 1.59
N VAL A 193 6.38 -22.88 2.62
CA VAL A 193 5.06 -22.25 2.53
C VAL A 193 5.12 -20.88 3.18
N LEU A 194 4.53 -19.87 2.53
CA LEU A 194 4.33 -18.55 3.13
C LEU A 194 3.02 -18.54 3.93
N ILE A 195 3.13 -18.21 5.21
CA ILE A 195 1.98 -18.11 6.12
C ILE A 195 1.40 -16.70 6.01
N ALA A 196 0.08 -16.63 5.80
CA ALA A 196 -0.65 -15.38 5.75
C ALA A 196 -0.41 -14.54 7.01
N GLN A 197 -0.11 -13.25 6.84
CA GLN A 197 0.13 -12.32 7.94
C GLN A 197 -1.09 -11.42 8.15
N GLU A 198 -1.66 -11.48 9.35
CA GLU A 198 -2.76 -10.61 9.74
C GLU A 198 -2.23 -9.21 10.10
N LYS A 199 -2.88 -8.17 9.56
CA LYS A 199 -2.62 -6.77 9.90
C LYS A 199 -3.92 -5.97 10.01
N MET A 200 -3.84 -4.81 10.66
CA MET A 200 -4.94 -3.84 10.65
C MET A 200 -5.18 -3.31 9.23
N ALA A 201 -6.44 -3.15 8.86
CA ALA A 201 -6.83 -2.62 7.56
C ALA A 201 -6.36 -1.16 7.42
N THR A 202 -5.78 -0.85 6.27
CA THR A 202 -5.32 0.48 5.90
C THR A 202 -6.48 1.36 5.42
N ASN A 203 -6.23 2.66 5.28
CA ASN A 203 -7.16 3.68 4.78
C ASN A 203 -8.47 3.80 5.58
N THR A 204 -8.47 3.31 6.82
CA THR A 204 -9.60 3.37 7.75
C THR A 204 -9.16 4.10 9.02
N VAL A 205 -10.04 4.96 9.53
CA VAL A 205 -9.81 5.70 10.78
C VAL A 205 -10.27 4.84 11.94
N TYR A 206 -9.44 4.70 12.96
CA TYR A 206 -9.79 4.03 14.22
C TYR A 206 -9.66 4.98 15.39
N VAL A 207 -10.61 4.96 16.31
CA VAL A 207 -10.64 5.80 17.51
C VAL A 207 -10.66 4.91 18.74
N PHE A 208 -9.65 5.07 19.59
CA PHE A 208 -9.48 4.32 20.82
C PHE A 208 -9.44 5.24 22.03
N SER A 209 -10.04 4.81 23.13
CA SER A 209 -9.78 5.41 24.45
C SER A 209 -8.44 4.93 25.01
N MET A 210 -7.72 5.82 25.64
CA MET A 210 -6.50 5.50 26.38
C MET A 210 -6.81 5.52 27.87
N LYS A 211 -6.49 4.42 28.57
CA LYS A 211 -6.72 4.32 30.02
C LYS A 211 -5.70 5.14 30.81
N ASP A 212 -4.45 5.16 30.36
CA ASP A 212 -3.34 5.83 31.04
C ASP A 212 -2.47 6.60 30.04
N GLY A 213 -1.99 7.77 30.46
CA GLY A 213 -0.98 8.53 29.75
C GLY A 213 -1.39 9.95 29.39
N LYS A 214 -0.69 10.51 28.39
CA LYS A 214 -0.82 11.91 27.99
C LYS A 214 -2.13 12.21 27.23
N PHE A 215 -2.69 11.21 26.55
CA PHE A 215 -3.86 11.35 25.70
C PHE A 215 -5.05 10.61 26.32
N ALA A 216 -6.25 11.17 26.22
CA ALA A 216 -7.49 10.51 26.61
C ALA A 216 -8.07 9.68 25.45
N TYR A 217 -7.99 10.23 24.23
CA TYR A 217 -8.46 9.57 23.02
C TYR A 217 -7.40 9.68 21.92
N LYS A 218 -7.31 8.63 21.11
CA LYS A 218 -6.39 8.53 19.97
C LYS A 218 -7.17 8.09 18.74
N ALA A 219 -7.17 8.94 17.72
CA ALA A 219 -7.55 8.57 16.37
C ALA A 219 -6.29 8.21 15.58
N GLU A 220 -6.29 7.07 14.91
CA GLU A 220 -5.19 6.64 14.05
C GLU A 220 -5.68 6.23 12.67
N ILE A 221 -4.86 6.54 11.66
CA ILE A 221 -5.02 6.03 10.31
C ILE A 221 -3.68 5.60 9.75
N ARG A 222 -3.67 4.43 9.13
CA ARG A 222 -2.55 3.92 8.33
C ARG A 222 -2.93 4.04 6.87
N SER A 223 -2.37 5.03 6.20
CA SER A 223 -2.63 5.32 4.80
C SER A 223 -1.71 4.50 3.91
N CYS A 224 -2.28 3.82 2.92
CA CYS A 224 -1.56 3.12 1.87
C CYS A 224 -2.17 3.56 0.53
N LEU A 225 -1.35 4.02 -0.41
CA LEU A 225 -1.85 4.31 -1.75
C LEU A 225 -2.11 2.98 -2.45
N GLU A 226 -3.30 2.84 -3.03
CA GLU A 226 -3.68 1.64 -3.76
C GLU A 226 -2.79 1.47 -4.99
N HIS A 227 -2.35 0.24 -5.26
CA HIS A 227 -1.41 -0.10 -6.34
C HIS A 227 -0.06 0.63 -6.30
N SER A 228 0.28 1.32 -5.21
CA SER A 228 1.58 1.94 -5.05
C SER A 228 2.49 1.06 -4.21
N SER A 229 3.75 1.03 -4.60
CA SER A 229 4.77 0.35 -3.84
C SER A 229 5.09 1.02 -2.49
N ARG A 230 4.67 2.29 -2.28
CA ARG A 230 4.98 3.15 -1.11
C ARG A 230 4.62 2.50 0.24
N PRO A 231 5.45 2.70 1.29
CA PRO A 231 5.16 2.14 2.60
C PRO A 231 3.94 2.83 3.23
N THR A 232 3.31 2.17 4.19
CA THR A 232 2.16 2.75 4.90
C THR A 232 2.57 3.98 5.69
N SER A 233 1.91 5.10 5.43
CA SER A 233 2.09 6.35 6.17
C SER A 233 1.10 6.42 7.33
N THR A 234 1.58 6.60 8.55
CA THR A 234 0.72 6.65 9.74
C THR A 234 0.54 8.08 10.23
N LEU A 235 -0.72 8.48 10.43
CA LEU A 235 -1.11 9.76 11.02
C LEU A 235 -1.90 9.49 12.30
N TRP A 236 -1.60 10.25 13.34
CA TRP A 236 -2.34 10.24 14.59
C TRP A 236 -2.96 11.60 14.88
N VAL A 237 -4.19 11.60 15.37
CA VAL A 237 -4.87 12.76 15.92
C VAL A 237 -5.30 12.42 17.34
N ASN A 238 -4.72 13.09 18.33
CA ASN A 238 -4.86 12.75 19.73
C ASN A 238 -5.53 13.89 20.49
N MET A 239 -6.42 13.53 21.41
CA MET A 239 -6.99 14.43 22.39
C MET A 239 -6.22 14.31 23.71
N MET A 240 -5.69 15.43 24.21
CA MET A 240 -5.00 15.47 25.51
C MET A 240 -5.94 15.07 26.66
N ALA A 241 -5.40 14.34 27.63
CA ALA A 241 -6.11 14.05 28.87
C ALA A 241 -6.32 15.31 29.71
N ARG A 242 -7.42 15.35 30.46
CA ARG A 242 -7.67 16.42 31.45
C ARG A 242 -6.61 16.31 32.56
N GLY A 243 -5.64 17.24 32.61
CA GLY A 243 -4.69 17.35 33.73
C GLY A 243 -3.31 16.70 33.57
N GLY A 244 -2.76 16.58 32.36
CA GLY A 244 -1.38 16.07 32.17
C GLY A 244 -0.32 16.90 32.94
N GLN A 245 0.71 16.21 33.47
CA GLN A 245 1.75 16.61 34.47
C GLN A 245 2.47 17.97 34.33
N SER A 246 2.16 18.82 33.35
CA SER A 246 2.67 20.19 33.29
C SER A 246 1.61 21.17 33.80
N ILE A 247 1.59 21.34 35.12
CA ILE A 247 0.67 22.21 35.88
C ILE A 247 0.61 23.66 35.34
N LYS A 248 1.62 24.12 34.59
CA LYS A 248 1.63 25.46 33.95
C LYS A 248 0.81 25.58 32.66
N LYS A 249 0.39 24.48 32.02
CA LYS A 249 -0.42 24.49 30.78
C LYS A 249 -1.87 24.01 30.98
N SER A 250 -2.25 23.63 32.19
CA SER A 250 -3.57 23.06 32.49
C SER A 250 -4.74 24.05 32.38
N ALA A 251 -4.47 25.35 32.19
CA ALA A 251 -5.50 26.39 32.13
C ALA A 251 -6.30 26.44 30.80
N ILE A 252 -5.82 25.78 29.73
CA ILE A 252 -6.37 25.95 28.37
C ILE A 252 -7.38 24.85 27.99
N GLY A 253 -7.63 23.85 28.84
CA GLY A 253 -8.58 22.77 28.53
C GLY A 253 -8.00 21.64 27.67
N GLN A 254 -8.87 20.76 27.15
CA GLN A 254 -8.49 19.60 26.34
C GLN A 254 -8.15 20.02 24.92
N ARG A 255 -6.91 19.79 24.50
CA ARG A 255 -6.40 20.20 23.19
C ARG A 255 -6.25 19.01 22.26
N ILE A 256 -6.40 19.26 20.96
CA ILE A 256 -6.25 18.26 19.91
C ILE A 256 -4.95 18.53 19.15
N ILE A 257 -4.13 17.48 19.04
CA ILE A 257 -2.84 17.52 18.38
C ILE A 257 -2.77 16.44 17.30
N ALA A 258 -1.97 16.68 16.28
CA ALA A 258 -1.58 15.71 15.28
C ALA A 258 -0.12 15.28 15.46
N ILE A 259 0.17 14.03 15.14
CA ILE A 259 1.53 13.54 14.93
C ILE A 259 1.62 13.13 13.47
N LEU A 260 2.32 13.96 12.68
CA LEU A 260 2.48 13.78 11.25
C LEU A 260 3.56 12.73 10.95
N PRO A 261 3.49 12.05 9.80
CA PRO A 261 4.55 11.18 9.30
C PRO A 261 5.89 11.94 9.26
N TYR A 262 6.97 11.28 9.68
CA TYR A 262 8.34 11.83 9.72
C TYR A 262 8.57 13.06 10.63
N ILE A 263 7.55 13.54 11.35
CA ILE A 263 7.68 14.62 12.33
C ILE A 263 7.64 14.03 13.75
N LYS A 264 8.73 14.17 14.50
CA LYS A 264 8.86 13.59 15.85
C LYS A 264 8.09 14.34 16.93
N GLN A 265 7.81 15.62 16.73
CA GLN A 265 7.11 16.45 17.71
C GLN A 265 5.63 16.61 17.34
N GLU A 266 4.80 16.72 18.37
CA GLU A 266 3.37 16.97 18.22
C GLU A 266 3.10 18.38 17.67
N ILE A 267 2.07 18.48 16.84
CA ILE A 267 1.66 19.73 16.20
C ILE A 267 0.16 19.96 16.53
N PRO A 268 -0.22 21.12 17.08
CA PRO A 268 -1.64 21.47 17.25
C PRO A 268 -2.43 21.35 15.95
N ILE A 269 -3.61 20.73 16.00
CA ILE A 269 -4.35 20.36 14.79
C ILE A 269 -4.69 21.58 13.91
N MET A 270 -5.00 22.71 14.53
CA MET A 270 -5.33 23.96 13.84
C MET A 270 -4.15 24.50 13.03
N ILE A 271 -2.92 24.30 13.49
CA ILE A 271 -1.71 24.70 12.74
C ILE A 271 -1.56 23.83 11.49
N VAL A 272 -1.99 22.56 11.53
CA VAL A 272 -1.98 21.67 10.35
C VAL A 272 -2.97 22.18 9.30
N PHE A 273 -4.18 22.57 9.69
CA PHE A 273 -5.15 23.18 8.76
C PHE A 273 -4.63 24.49 8.14
N ARG A 274 -4.02 25.36 8.94
CA ARG A 274 -3.39 26.59 8.43
C ARG A 274 -2.26 26.29 7.45
N ALA A 275 -1.48 25.25 7.70
CA ALA A 275 -0.42 24.81 6.78
C ALA A 275 -0.98 24.24 5.46
N LEU A 276 -2.15 23.60 5.49
CA LEU A 276 -2.90 23.15 4.31
C LEU A 276 -3.52 24.30 3.50
N GLY A 277 -3.54 25.53 4.03
CA GLY A 277 -4.02 26.73 3.33
C GLY A 277 -5.28 27.36 3.92
N PHE A 278 -5.87 26.77 4.98
CA PHE A 278 -7.09 27.28 5.60
C PHE A 278 -6.75 28.21 6.76
N VAL A 279 -6.81 29.51 6.51
CA VAL A 279 -6.42 30.55 7.49
C VAL A 279 -7.60 31.05 8.32
N ALA A 280 -8.82 31.12 7.77
CA ALA A 280 -9.95 31.57 8.56
C ALA A 280 -10.41 30.46 9.52
N ASP A 281 -10.64 30.81 10.78
CA ASP A 281 -11.09 29.86 11.80
C ASP A 281 -12.44 29.25 11.45
N ARG A 282 -13.32 30.05 10.82
CA ARG A 282 -14.60 29.59 10.30
C ARG A 282 -14.42 28.47 9.28
N ASP A 283 -13.53 28.66 8.30
CA ASP A 283 -13.28 27.64 7.27
C ASP A 283 -12.76 26.35 7.91
N ILE A 284 -11.83 26.46 8.88
CA ILE A 284 -11.31 25.27 9.59
C ILE A 284 -12.44 24.54 10.32
N LEU A 285 -13.31 25.28 10.99
CA LEU A 285 -14.46 24.73 11.69
C LEU A 285 -15.45 24.07 10.72
N GLU A 286 -15.73 24.65 9.56
CA GLU A 286 -16.60 24.07 8.51
C GLU A 286 -16.08 22.69 8.02
N HIS A 287 -14.77 22.45 8.06
CA HIS A 287 -14.20 21.14 7.71
C HIS A 287 -14.32 20.10 8.84
N ILE A 288 -14.37 20.53 10.11
CA ILE A 288 -14.43 19.62 11.27
C ILE A 288 -15.88 19.37 11.71
N ILE A 289 -16.68 20.43 11.77
CA ILE A 289 -18.05 20.44 12.29
C ILE A 289 -18.94 20.96 11.17
N TYR A 290 -19.70 20.06 10.55
CA TYR A 290 -20.61 20.41 9.46
C TYR A 290 -21.92 21.03 9.98
N ASP A 291 -22.26 20.84 11.25
CA ASP A 291 -23.45 21.38 11.91
C ASP A 291 -23.05 22.34 13.05
N PHE A 292 -23.19 23.64 12.81
CA PHE A 292 -22.83 24.68 13.78
C PHE A 292 -23.84 24.88 14.91
N ASP A 293 -24.99 24.20 14.85
CA ASP A 293 -26.00 24.26 15.91
C ASP A 293 -25.66 23.34 17.10
N ASP A 294 -24.50 22.68 17.07
CA ASP A 294 -23.97 21.84 18.15
C ASP A 294 -22.95 22.60 19.06
N PRO A 295 -23.42 23.25 20.14
CA PRO A 295 -22.56 24.05 21.01
C PRO A 295 -21.55 23.18 21.80
N GLU A 296 -21.87 21.92 22.05
CA GLU A 296 -21.02 21.03 22.85
C GLU A 296 -19.74 20.65 22.10
N MET A 297 -19.87 20.32 20.81
CA MET A 297 -18.71 20.04 19.96
C MET A 297 -17.88 21.30 19.71
N MET A 298 -18.52 22.45 19.54
CA MET A 298 -17.85 23.75 19.38
C MET A 298 -17.01 24.12 20.62
N GLU A 299 -17.56 23.95 21.83
CA GLU A 299 -16.84 24.25 23.07
C GLU A 299 -15.65 23.30 23.30
N MET A 300 -15.75 22.03 22.86
CA MET A 300 -14.63 21.07 22.90
C MET A 300 -13.47 21.45 21.99
N VAL A 301 -13.73 22.08 20.84
CA VAL A 301 -12.69 22.45 19.86
C VAL A 301 -12.00 23.78 20.21
N LYS A 302 -12.71 24.69 20.87
CA LYS A 302 -12.26 26.04 21.24
C LYS A 302 -10.89 26.12 21.94
N PRO A 303 -10.54 25.28 22.94
CA PRO A 303 -9.17 25.16 23.47
C PRO A 303 -8.06 25.04 22.43
N SER A 304 -8.33 24.32 21.34
CA SER A 304 -7.36 24.08 20.27
C SER A 304 -7.25 25.28 19.30
N LEU A 305 -8.32 26.06 19.15
CA LEU A 305 -8.30 27.33 18.42
C LEU A 305 -7.48 28.38 19.17
N ASP A 306 -7.74 28.54 20.47
CA ASP A 306 -7.04 29.51 21.32
C ASP A 306 -5.53 29.26 21.35
N GLU A 307 -5.10 27.99 21.40
CA GLU A 307 -3.67 27.63 21.35
C GLU A 307 -3.01 28.04 20.01
N ALA A 308 -3.74 27.96 18.92
CA ALA A 308 -3.22 28.22 17.58
C ALA A 308 -3.32 29.70 17.15
N PHE A 309 -3.92 30.57 17.98
CA PHE A 309 -4.10 31.99 17.68
C PHE A 309 -2.79 32.73 17.30
N VAL A 310 -1.65 32.26 17.84
CA VAL A 310 -0.32 32.84 17.61
C VAL A 310 0.22 32.66 16.19
N ILE A 311 -0.38 31.79 15.37
CA ILE A 311 0.03 31.55 13.98
C ILE A 311 -1.19 31.75 13.09
N GLN A 312 -1.19 32.79 12.26
CA GLN A 312 -2.31 33.13 11.37
C GLN A 312 -1.93 33.10 9.89
N GLU A 313 -0.70 32.67 9.55
CA GLU A 313 -0.24 32.60 8.16
C GLU A 313 0.23 31.20 7.79
N GLN A 314 -0.07 30.78 6.56
CA GLN A 314 0.33 29.47 6.05
C GLN A 314 1.85 29.26 6.06
N ASN A 315 2.64 30.25 5.62
CA ASN A 315 4.10 30.13 5.57
C ASN A 315 4.72 30.03 6.97
N VAL A 316 4.12 30.69 7.97
CA VAL A 316 4.55 30.59 9.38
C VAL A 316 4.21 29.21 9.93
N ALA A 317 3.01 28.68 9.63
CA ALA A 317 2.60 27.32 10.00
C ALA A 317 3.52 26.25 9.37
N LEU A 318 3.83 26.36 8.07
CA LEU A 318 4.76 25.47 7.38
C LEU A 318 6.16 25.51 8.00
N ASN A 319 6.68 26.70 8.33
CA ASN A 319 7.95 26.81 9.03
C ASN A 319 7.91 26.21 10.45
N PHE A 320 6.78 26.34 11.16
CA PHE A 320 6.58 25.76 12.49
C PHE A 320 6.62 24.23 12.46
N ILE A 321 6.02 23.61 11.43
CA ILE A 321 6.08 22.16 11.17
C ILE A 321 7.50 21.76 10.77
N GLY A 322 8.09 22.47 9.80
CA GLY A 322 9.42 22.17 9.28
C GLY A 322 10.51 22.26 10.35
N ALA A 323 10.42 23.21 11.29
CA ALA A 323 11.34 23.32 12.43
C ALA A 323 11.28 22.14 13.41
N ARG A 324 10.18 21.37 13.42
CA ARG A 324 9.97 20.20 14.29
C ARG A 324 10.38 18.88 13.65
N GLY A 325 10.50 18.83 12.32
CA GLY A 325 10.98 17.66 11.58
C GLY A 325 12.43 17.76 11.12
N ALA A 326 12.86 18.96 10.68
CA ALA A 326 14.19 19.15 10.11
C ALA A 326 15.28 19.25 11.19
N ARG A 327 16.51 18.90 10.80
CA ARG A 327 17.71 19.07 11.66
C ARG A 327 17.97 20.57 11.92
N PRO A 328 18.54 20.93 13.09
CA PRO A 328 18.99 22.31 13.35
C PRO A 328 19.97 22.79 12.27
N GLY A 329 19.89 24.07 11.90
CA GLY A 329 20.78 24.69 10.89
C GLY A 329 20.22 24.79 9.47
N VAL A 330 19.07 24.18 9.18
CA VAL A 330 18.40 24.33 7.86
C VAL A 330 17.74 25.71 7.76
N THR A 331 17.84 26.37 6.59
CA THR A 331 17.24 27.69 6.33
C THR A 331 15.71 27.65 6.38
N LYS A 332 15.06 28.79 6.64
CA LYS A 332 13.59 28.92 6.71
C LYS A 332 12.91 28.40 5.44
N GLU A 333 13.40 28.77 4.27
CA GLU A 333 12.84 28.36 2.98
C GLU A 333 12.88 26.86 2.77
N LYS A 334 14.02 26.22 3.09
CA LYS A 334 14.16 24.77 3.01
C LYS A 334 13.22 24.04 3.98
N ARG A 335 12.98 24.59 5.19
CA ARG A 335 12.00 24.04 6.14
C ARG A 335 10.57 24.13 5.62
N ILE A 336 10.21 25.26 5.01
CA ILE A 336 8.88 25.45 4.41
C ILE A 336 8.67 24.45 3.27
N LYS A 337 9.65 24.32 2.36
CA LYS A 337 9.59 23.35 1.27
C LYS A 337 9.46 21.92 1.79
N TYR A 338 10.28 21.54 2.76
CA TYR A 338 10.22 20.22 3.41
C TYR A 338 8.86 19.94 4.06
N ALA A 339 8.30 20.89 4.82
CA ALA A 339 6.99 20.73 5.43
C ALA A 339 5.87 20.60 4.39
N ARG A 340 5.94 21.37 3.29
CA ARG A 340 5.00 21.28 2.17
C ARG A 340 5.05 19.90 1.52
N GLU A 341 6.25 19.38 1.25
CA GLU A 341 6.44 18.04 0.69
C GLU A 341 5.86 16.94 1.60
N ILE A 342 6.01 17.06 2.93
CA ILE A 342 5.40 16.12 3.88
C ILE A 342 3.87 16.17 3.80
N LEU A 343 3.27 17.35 3.87
CA LEU A 343 1.81 17.49 3.83
C LEU A 343 1.24 17.03 2.47
N GLN A 344 2.00 17.20 1.40
CA GLN A 344 1.57 16.84 0.06
C GLN A 344 1.76 15.34 -0.27
N LYS A 345 2.89 14.73 0.09
CA LYS A 345 3.23 13.37 -0.35
C LYS A 345 3.10 12.33 0.77
N GLU A 346 3.38 12.72 2.01
CA GLU A 346 3.45 11.78 3.14
C GLU A 346 2.19 11.76 3.98
N MET A 347 1.52 12.90 4.17
CA MET A 347 0.25 12.98 4.90
C MET A 347 -0.90 12.47 4.01
N LEU A 348 -1.63 11.45 4.48
CA LEU A 348 -2.83 10.93 3.81
C LEU A 348 -2.64 10.62 2.30
N PRO A 349 -1.61 9.84 1.89
CA PRO A 349 -1.31 9.58 0.48
C PRO A 349 -2.47 8.95 -0.30
N HIS A 350 -3.32 8.16 0.37
CA HIS A 350 -4.51 7.54 -0.23
C HIS A 350 -5.58 8.54 -0.70
N VAL A 351 -5.57 9.78 -0.17
CA VAL A 351 -6.47 10.85 -0.62
C VAL A 351 -5.92 11.56 -1.86
N GLY A 352 -4.60 11.62 -1.99
CA GLY A 352 -3.90 12.22 -3.13
C GLY A 352 -2.47 12.63 -2.79
N VAL A 353 -1.60 12.58 -3.79
CA VAL A 353 -0.18 12.96 -3.68
C VAL A 353 0.24 14.06 -4.66
N SER A 354 -0.66 14.46 -5.55
CA SER A 354 -0.46 15.54 -6.52
C SER A 354 -0.61 16.91 -5.88
N ASP A 355 -0.19 17.95 -6.61
CA ASP A 355 -0.54 19.34 -6.27
C ASP A 355 -2.07 19.50 -6.26
N PHE A 356 -2.58 20.47 -5.49
CA PHE A 356 -4.00 20.84 -5.40
C PHE A 356 -4.93 19.78 -4.76
N CYS A 357 -4.37 18.81 -4.04
CA CYS A 357 -5.14 17.85 -3.23
C CYS A 357 -5.31 18.28 -1.76
N GLU A 358 -4.80 19.44 -1.37
CA GLU A 358 -4.79 19.94 0.01
C GLU A 358 -6.20 20.11 0.56
N THR A 359 -7.15 20.58 -0.25
CA THR A 359 -8.56 20.72 0.15
C THR A 359 -9.18 19.36 0.49
N LYS A 360 -8.99 18.34 -0.35
CA LYS A 360 -9.51 16.98 -0.09
C LYS A 360 -8.92 16.40 1.19
N LYS A 361 -7.61 16.62 1.41
CA LYS A 361 -6.95 16.20 2.65
C LYS A 361 -7.46 16.94 3.87
N ALA A 362 -7.77 18.23 3.76
CA ALA A 362 -8.36 19.00 4.84
C ALA A 362 -9.75 18.47 5.24
N TYR A 363 -10.60 18.13 4.27
CA TYR A 363 -11.88 17.47 4.56
C TYR A 363 -11.69 16.13 5.27
N PHE A 364 -10.76 15.29 4.80
CA PHE A 364 -10.50 14.01 5.44
C PHE A 364 -9.94 14.17 6.87
N LEU A 365 -9.03 15.13 7.07
CA LEU A 365 -8.50 15.48 8.39
C LEU A 365 -9.61 16.00 9.30
N GLY A 366 -10.51 16.83 8.78
CA GLY A 366 -11.69 17.32 9.47
C GLY A 366 -12.60 16.18 9.93
N TYR A 367 -12.89 15.23 9.03
CA TYR A 367 -13.61 14.00 9.35
C TYR A 367 -12.92 13.17 10.45
N MET A 368 -11.59 13.05 10.42
CA MET A 368 -10.83 12.37 11.49
C MET A 368 -11.01 13.05 12.85
N VAL A 369 -10.92 14.38 12.89
CA VAL A 369 -11.13 15.16 14.11
C VAL A 369 -12.57 15.05 14.58
N HIS A 370 -13.53 15.12 13.66
CA HIS A 370 -14.96 14.93 13.94
C HIS A 370 -15.23 13.57 14.59
N ARG A 371 -14.68 12.48 14.04
CA ARG A 371 -14.80 11.14 14.63
C ARG A 371 -14.21 11.04 16.03
N LEU A 372 -13.08 11.70 16.27
CA LEU A 372 -12.46 11.78 17.59
C LEU A 372 -13.38 12.50 18.59
N LEU A 373 -14.02 13.60 18.16
CA LEU A 373 -14.97 14.36 18.98
C LEU A 373 -16.24 13.57 19.30
N LEU A 374 -16.82 12.86 18.32
CA LEU A 374 -17.98 11.99 18.53
C LEU A 374 -17.72 10.93 19.59
N ALA A 375 -16.55 10.29 19.55
CA ALA A 375 -16.14 9.31 20.55
C ALA A 375 -15.93 9.95 21.93
N ALA A 376 -15.30 11.12 21.97
CA ALA A 376 -15.03 11.82 23.22
C ALA A 376 -16.30 12.34 23.91
N LEU A 377 -17.34 12.68 23.13
CA LEU A 377 -18.68 13.04 23.62
C LEU A 377 -19.58 11.83 23.90
N GLY A 378 -19.12 10.60 23.62
CA GLY A 378 -19.91 9.38 23.79
C GLY A 378 -21.07 9.23 22.79
N ARG A 379 -21.05 9.99 21.69
CA ARG A 379 -22.08 9.93 20.63
C ARG A 379 -21.84 8.78 19.64
N ARG A 380 -20.63 8.22 19.64
CA ARG A 380 -20.26 7.04 18.88
C ARG A 380 -19.40 6.13 19.75
N GLU A 381 -19.62 4.84 19.63
CA GLU A 381 -18.80 3.82 20.30
C GLU A 381 -17.36 3.82 19.76
N LEU A 382 -16.45 3.34 20.60
CA LEU A 382 -15.03 3.18 20.26
C LEU A 382 -14.85 2.01 19.29
N ASP A 383 -13.82 2.08 18.45
CA ASP A 383 -13.53 0.99 17.53
C ASP A 383 -12.91 -0.19 18.28
N ASP A 384 -13.35 -1.41 17.93
CA ASP A 384 -12.78 -2.66 18.41
C ASP A 384 -11.54 -3.04 17.58
N ARG A 385 -10.44 -3.34 18.28
CA ARG A 385 -9.16 -3.77 17.68
C ARG A 385 -9.22 -5.19 17.15
N ASP A 386 -10.08 -6.03 17.72
CA ASP A 386 -10.14 -7.44 17.41
C ASP A 386 -11.22 -7.79 16.37
N HIS A 387 -12.09 -6.84 16.02
CA HIS A 387 -13.09 -7.00 14.98
C HIS A 387 -12.44 -7.36 13.63
N TYR A 388 -12.72 -8.57 13.13
CA TYR A 388 -12.03 -9.12 11.96
C TYR A 388 -12.25 -8.31 10.68
N GLY A 389 -13.38 -7.61 10.55
CA GLY A 389 -13.63 -6.70 9.42
C GLY A 389 -12.64 -5.53 9.34
N ASN A 390 -11.98 -5.19 10.45
CA ASN A 390 -10.93 -4.17 10.54
C ASN A 390 -9.54 -4.74 10.26
N LYS A 391 -9.44 -6.01 9.84
CA LYS A 391 -8.18 -6.70 9.59
C LYS A 391 -8.06 -7.11 8.12
N ARG A 392 -6.84 -7.31 7.66
CA ARG A 392 -6.48 -7.78 6.33
C ARG A 392 -5.42 -8.86 6.44
N LEU A 393 -5.41 -9.78 5.49
CA LEU A 393 -4.42 -10.84 5.38
C LEU A 393 -3.47 -10.52 4.23
N ASP A 394 -2.19 -10.38 4.54
CA ASP A 394 -1.14 -10.36 3.53
C ASP A 394 -0.76 -11.81 3.19
N LEU A 395 -1.05 -12.20 1.95
CA LEU A 395 -0.71 -13.51 1.37
C LEU A 395 0.64 -13.45 0.64
N ALA A 396 0.99 -14.52 -0.08
CA ALA A 396 2.26 -14.63 -0.79
C ALA A 396 2.59 -13.41 -1.67
N GLY A 397 1.63 -12.90 -2.44
CA GLY A 397 1.82 -11.78 -3.35
C GLY A 397 2.25 -10.49 -2.66
N PRO A 398 1.43 -9.90 -1.77
CA PRO A 398 1.79 -8.69 -1.04
C PRO A 398 3.09 -8.82 -0.23
N LEU A 399 3.35 -9.98 0.38
CA LEU A 399 4.59 -10.24 1.12
C LEU A 399 5.82 -10.23 0.22
N LEU A 400 5.74 -10.87 -0.96
CA LEU A 400 6.82 -10.87 -1.95
C LEU A 400 6.99 -9.50 -2.61
N ALA A 401 5.91 -8.78 -2.87
CA ALA A 401 5.94 -7.41 -3.39
C ALA A 401 6.70 -6.46 -2.45
N PHE A 402 6.47 -6.58 -1.15
CA PHE A 402 7.20 -5.81 -0.15
C PHE A 402 8.71 -6.10 -0.18
N LEU A 403 9.10 -7.36 -0.31
CA LEU A 403 10.51 -7.77 -0.37
C LEU A 403 11.18 -7.40 -1.70
N PHE A 404 10.50 -7.58 -2.83
CA PHE A 404 11.04 -7.31 -4.16
C PHE A 404 11.36 -5.82 -4.37
N ARG A 405 10.58 -4.94 -3.72
CA ARG A 405 10.79 -3.50 -3.77
C ARG A 405 11.96 -3.03 -2.90
N GLY A 406 12.17 -3.67 -1.75
CA GLY A 406 13.17 -3.26 -0.75
C GLY A 406 14.57 -3.64 -1.16
#